data_AF-A0AAW8XU36-F1
#
_entry.id   AF-A0AAW8XU36-F1
#
_cell.length_a   1.000
_cell.length_b   1.000
_cell.length_c   1.000
_cell.angle_alpha   90.00
_cell.angle_beta   90.00
_cell.angle_gamma   90.00
#
_symmetry.space_group_name_H-M   'P 1'
#
loop_
_entity.id
_entity.type
_entity.pdbx_description
1 polymer ?
#
loop_
_entity_poly.entity_id
_entity_poly.type
_entity_poly.pdbx_seq_one_letter_code
_entity_poly.pdbx_strand_id
1 'polypeptide(L)'
;MSNAHNPQHWSQLDMDEQIRFWQGVEDGHVASFLVSPEKKSTRRRRGEHSTKPKCENPTWFRPEHYKKLGGQLGHAYNRLVQKDRTTGEVRLRMHVSLHPLYVRERRRAGRRYGFRPEKQRLLDAIWPVLISFCDAGKLTVGMCISRLAKELSQKDSHGKVIPETEVTVSRLSRLIDEQVRFGVLAVSEENSWDRESRTWLPKYVYITALGFQMLGVDLEKLDAEQQKKLRQSEERRRLIEEGILREDEEISPRAARERWYRQKTLDALRFRRQRGAERKRANRLARYSRERQIHEMSLHILKTMPADEAYWCTTERLQQLAIQNLYQLELALAPPS
;
A
#
# COMPACT_ATOMS: atom_id res chain seq x y z
N MET A 1 53.91 -1.29 -36.99
CA MET A 1 52.98 -0.25 -36.47
C MET A 1 52.01 0.09 -37.58
N SER A 2 50.83 -0.52 -37.58
CA SER A 2 49.78 -0.28 -38.58
C SER A 2 48.81 0.75 -38.02
N ASN A 3 48.80 1.93 -38.62
CA ASN A 3 47.95 3.05 -38.25
C ASN A 3 46.47 2.65 -38.33
N ALA A 4 45.75 2.95 -37.25
CA ALA A 4 44.31 2.83 -37.17
C ALA A 4 43.68 3.69 -38.28
N HIS A 5 43.00 3.03 -39.21
CA HIS A 5 42.23 3.67 -40.26
C HIS A 5 41.04 4.36 -39.59
N ASN A 6 41.12 5.67 -39.41
CA ASN A 6 39.96 6.48 -39.07
C ASN A 6 39.18 6.67 -40.37
N PRO A 7 38.00 6.05 -40.55
CA PRO A 7 37.25 6.19 -41.79
C PRO A 7 36.73 7.64 -41.86
N GLN A 8 37.41 8.48 -42.64
CA GLN A 8 36.92 9.82 -42.95
C GLN A 8 35.54 9.71 -43.61
N HIS A 9 34.62 10.56 -43.19
CA HIS A 9 33.28 10.59 -43.76
C HIS A 9 33.37 11.11 -45.21
N TRP A 10 32.58 10.57 -46.14
CA TRP A 10 32.64 10.92 -47.58
C TRP A 10 32.55 12.43 -47.84
N SER A 11 31.84 13.19 -46.98
CA SER A 11 31.71 14.64 -47.07
C SER A 11 32.98 15.43 -46.69
N GLN A 12 34.04 14.74 -46.25
CA GLN A 12 35.35 15.31 -45.89
C GLN A 12 36.41 15.02 -46.96
N LEU A 13 36.07 14.26 -48.00
CA LEU A 13 36.93 13.99 -49.15
C LEU A 13 36.93 15.18 -50.11
N ASP A 14 37.99 15.31 -50.92
CA ASP A 14 38.01 16.32 -51.99
C ASP A 14 37.03 15.95 -53.11
N MET A 15 36.66 16.92 -53.96
CA MET A 15 35.59 16.79 -54.95
C MET A 15 35.77 15.61 -55.91
N ASP A 16 36.99 15.42 -56.40
CA ASP A 16 37.33 14.32 -57.31
C ASP A 16 37.26 12.95 -56.61
N GLU A 17 37.58 12.91 -55.32
CA GLU A 17 37.52 11.70 -54.50
C GLU A 17 36.08 11.36 -54.10
N GLN A 18 35.23 12.37 -53.89
CA GLN A 18 33.79 12.17 -53.71
C GLN A 18 33.15 11.58 -54.95
N ILE A 19 33.50 12.08 -56.15
CA ILE A 19 32.97 11.55 -57.41
C ILE A 19 33.34 10.06 -57.57
N ARG A 20 34.61 9.70 -57.34
CA ARG A 20 35.06 8.30 -57.38
C ARG A 20 34.40 7.43 -56.31
N PHE A 21 34.17 7.97 -55.11
CA PHE A 21 33.46 7.27 -54.04
C PHE A 21 32.02 6.95 -54.44
N TRP A 22 31.29 7.91 -55.01
CA TRP A 22 29.90 7.70 -55.46
C TRP A 22 29.81 6.76 -56.66
N GLN A 23 30.75 6.82 -57.60
CA GLN A 23 30.86 5.83 -58.68
C GLN A 23 31.05 4.42 -58.13
N GLY A 24 31.93 4.23 -57.13
CA GLY A 24 32.11 2.94 -56.47
C GLY A 24 30.89 2.44 -55.66
N VAL A 25 30.01 3.34 -55.21
CA VAL A 25 28.73 2.99 -54.58
C VAL A 25 27.71 2.54 -55.64
N GLU A 26 27.65 3.24 -56.78
CA GLU A 26 26.77 2.90 -57.91
C GLU A 26 27.17 1.57 -58.58
N ASP A 27 28.48 1.31 -58.70
CA ASP A 27 29.04 0.06 -59.23
C ASP A 27 28.98 -1.12 -58.23
N GLY A 28 28.45 -0.90 -57.03
CA GLY A 28 28.25 -1.94 -56.02
C GLY A 28 29.51 -2.40 -55.29
N HIS A 29 30.63 -1.69 -55.42
CA HIS A 29 31.90 -1.99 -54.75
C HIS A 29 31.94 -1.55 -53.28
N VAL A 30 31.07 -0.62 -52.86
CA VAL A 30 30.98 -0.13 -51.47
C VAL A 30 29.62 -0.48 -50.86
N ALA A 31 29.61 -1.40 -49.88
CA ALA A 31 28.38 -1.96 -49.31
C ALA A 31 27.58 -1.01 -48.39
N SER A 32 28.15 0.11 -47.92
CA SER A 32 27.45 1.06 -47.03
C SER A 32 28.18 2.41 -46.95
N PHE A 33 27.43 3.50 -47.19
CA PHE A 33 27.89 4.90 -47.08
C PHE A 33 27.91 5.44 -45.63
N LEU A 34 27.28 4.72 -44.70
CA LEU A 34 27.22 5.13 -43.29
C LEU A 34 28.45 4.60 -42.55
N VAL A 35 29.33 5.51 -42.12
CA VAL A 35 30.28 5.22 -41.05
C VAL A 35 29.44 4.82 -39.84
N SER A 36 29.57 3.56 -39.40
CA SER A 36 28.90 3.09 -38.19
C SER A 36 29.29 4.04 -37.05
N PRO A 37 28.36 4.77 -36.42
CA PRO A 37 28.72 5.72 -35.39
C PRO A 37 29.51 4.98 -34.30
N GLU A 38 30.72 5.45 -34.03
CA GLU A 38 31.52 4.90 -32.94
C GLU A 38 30.67 4.94 -31.67
N LYS A 39 30.33 3.77 -31.13
CA LYS A 39 29.58 3.67 -29.87
C LYS A 39 30.48 4.22 -28.76
N LYS A 40 30.31 5.51 -28.44
CA LYS A 40 30.95 6.15 -27.28
C LYS A 40 30.75 5.24 -26.07
N SER A 41 31.83 4.70 -25.52
CA SER A 41 31.75 3.78 -24.38
C SER A 41 31.25 4.55 -23.17
N THR A 42 29.98 4.33 -22.80
CA THR A 42 29.42 5.01 -21.64
C THR A 42 30.03 4.38 -20.39
N ARG A 43 30.71 5.18 -19.54
CA ARG A 43 31.15 4.73 -18.19
C ARG A 43 29.98 4.32 -17.28
N ARG A 44 28.73 4.58 -17.68
CA ARG A 44 27.52 4.13 -17.00
C ARG A 44 27.37 2.61 -17.13
N ARG A 45 27.86 1.88 -16.14
CA ARG A 45 27.51 0.46 -15.96
C ARG A 45 26.20 0.36 -15.20
N ARG A 46 25.25 -0.41 -15.74
CA ARG A 46 24.05 -0.79 -15.01
C ARG A 46 24.50 -1.68 -13.84
N GLY A 47 24.13 -1.33 -12.62
CA GLY A 47 24.43 -2.18 -11.46
C GLY A 47 23.72 -3.53 -11.57
N GLU A 48 24.22 -4.55 -10.87
CA GLU A 48 23.69 -5.93 -10.88
C GLU A 48 22.36 -6.09 -10.13
N HIS A 49 21.70 -5.00 -9.76
CA HIS A 49 20.40 -5.06 -9.09
C HIS A 49 19.29 -5.45 -10.07
N SER A 50 18.43 -6.38 -9.64
CA SER A 50 17.24 -6.75 -10.38
C SER A 50 16.34 -5.54 -10.61
N THR A 51 15.98 -5.27 -11.86
CA THR A 51 15.01 -4.24 -12.24
C THR A 51 13.57 -4.75 -12.18
N LYS A 52 13.37 -6.05 -11.93
CA LYS A 52 12.06 -6.69 -11.88
C LYS A 52 11.42 -6.42 -10.51
N PRO A 53 10.10 -6.15 -10.47
CA PRO A 53 9.41 -6.06 -9.20
C PRO A 53 9.38 -7.44 -8.52
N LYS A 54 9.57 -7.46 -7.20
CA LYS A 54 9.44 -8.66 -6.35
C LYS A 54 8.20 -9.51 -6.68
N CYS A 55 7.04 -8.86 -6.74
CA CYS A 55 5.77 -9.49 -7.10
C CYS A 55 5.34 -9.11 -8.54
N GLU A 56 5.67 -9.92 -9.55
CA GLU A 56 5.32 -9.61 -10.95
C GLU A 56 3.82 -9.77 -11.24
N ASN A 57 3.17 -10.72 -10.56
CA ASN A 57 1.76 -11.12 -10.77
C ASN A 57 0.98 -11.07 -9.44
N PRO A 58 0.72 -9.88 -8.90
CA PRO A 58 -0.11 -9.75 -7.71
C PRO A 58 -1.54 -10.20 -8.04
N THR A 59 -2.12 -11.05 -7.20
CA THR A 59 -3.51 -11.48 -7.28
C THR A 59 -4.11 -11.46 -5.89
N TRP A 60 -5.33 -10.95 -5.78
CA TRP A 60 -6.05 -10.96 -4.53
C TRP A 60 -7.55 -11.03 -4.79
N PHE A 61 -8.21 -11.93 -4.08
CA PHE A 61 -9.65 -12.07 -4.06
C PHE A 61 -10.08 -12.21 -2.61
N ARG A 62 -11.28 -11.71 -2.28
CA ARG A 62 -11.84 -11.76 -0.94
C ARG A 62 -11.96 -13.22 -0.47
N PRO A 63 -11.23 -13.62 0.59
CA PRO A 63 -11.36 -14.95 1.16
C PRO A 63 -12.76 -15.22 1.73
N GLU A 64 -13.17 -16.49 1.78
CA GLU A 64 -14.52 -16.91 2.21
C GLU A 64 -14.80 -16.65 3.70
N HIS A 65 -13.76 -16.56 4.54
CA HIS A 65 -13.92 -16.24 5.97
C HIS A 65 -14.38 -14.78 6.22
N TYR A 66 -14.25 -13.90 5.23
CA TYR A 66 -14.78 -12.55 5.35
C TYR A 66 -16.29 -12.54 5.07
N LYS A 67 -17.02 -11.75 5.86
CA LYS A 67 -18.44 -11.47 5.62
C LYS A 67 -18.68 -11.05 4.17
N LYS A 68 -19.73 -11.57 3.55
CA LYS A 68 -20.13 -11.19 2.19
C LYS A 68 -20.42 -9.69 2.11
N LEU A 69 -19.99 -9.06 1.01
CA LEU A 69 -20.30 -7.66 0.73
C LEU A 69 -21.77 -7.54 0.32
N GLY A 70 -22.48 -6.60 0.93
CA GLY A 70 -23.88 -6.28 0.61
C GLY A 70 -23.99 -4.97 -0.19
N GLY A 71 -25.20 -4.68 -0.66
CA GLY A 71 -25.54 -3.40 -1.31
C GLY A 71 -24.71 -3.11 -2.56
N GLN A 72 -24.43 -1.83 -2.78
CA GLN A 72 -23.65 -1.35 -3.92
C GLN A 72 -22.20 -1.84 -3.91
N LEU A 73 -21.59 -2.01 -2.73
CA LEU A 73 -20.23 -2.57 -2.63
C LEU A 73 -20.18 -4.03 -3.08
N GLY A 74 -21.22 -4.82 -2.77
CA GLY A 74 -21.36 -6.18 -3.29
C GLY A 74 -21.56 -6.21 -4.81
N HIS A 75 -22.37 -5.29 -5.35
CA HIS A 75 -22.53 -5.14 -6.80
C HIS A 75 -21.20 -4.82 -7.48
N ALA A 76 -20.45 -3.84 -6.95
CA ALA A 76 -19.15 -3.45 -7.45
C ALA A 76 -18.15 -4.62 -7.46
N TYR A 77 -18.12 -5.40 -6.37
CA TYR A 77 -17.23 -6.55 -6.27
C TYR A 77 -17.58 -7.65 -7.29
N ASN A 78 -18.87 -7.94 -7.49
CA ASN A 78 -19.34 -8.94 -8.46
C ASN A 78 -19.12 -8.49 -9.93
N ARG A 79 -18.97 -7.18 -10.18
CA ARG A 79 -18.53 -6.67 -11.49
C ARG A 79 -17.03 -6.87 -11.72
N LEU A 80 -16.23 -6.76 -10.66
CA LEU A 80 -14.78 -6.93 -10.72
C LEU A 80 -14.36 -8.39 -10.79
N VAL A 81 -15.04 -9.26 -10.06
CA VAL A 81 -14.63 -10.66 -9.82
C VAL A 81 -15.72 -11.61 -10.28
N GLN A 82 -15.33 -12.66 -11.00
CA GLN A 82 -16.20 -13.78 -11.36
C GLN A 82 -15.66 -15.06 -10.72
N LYS A 83 -16.56 -15.84 -10.12
CA LYS A 83 -16.30 -17.22 -9.70
C LYS A 83 -16.89 -18.14 -10.77
N ASP A 84 -16.08 -19.03 -11.31
CA ASP A 84 -16.57 -20.05 -12.21
C ASP A 84 -17.46 -21.04 -11.42
N ARG A 85 -18.59 -21.43 -12.01
CA ARG A 85 -19.59 -22.27 -11.35
C ARG A 85 -19.16 -23.74 -11.30
N THR A 86 -18.41 -24.18 -12.30
CA THR A 86 -17.99 -25.57 -12.45
C THR A 86 -16.70 -25.87 -11.68
N THR A 87 -15.67 -25.03 -11.85
CA THR A 87 -14.36 -25.23 -11.23
C THR A 87 -14.22 -24.55 -9.87
N GLY A 88 -15.10 -23.58 -9.55
CA GLY A 88 -14.97 -22.76 -8.35
C GLY A 88 -13.82 -21.74 -8.42
N GLU A 89 -13.09 -21.68 -9.53
CA GLU A 89 -11.95 -20.78 -9.70
C GLU A 89 -12.40 -19.31 -9.74
N VAL A 90 -11.64 -18.46 -9.08
CA VAL A 90 -11.92 -17.03 -8.99
C VAL A 90 -11.00 -16.28 -9.92
N ARG A 91 -11.56 -15.47 -10.81
CA ARG A 91 -10.82 -14.64 -11.77
C ARG A 91 -11.36 -13.22 -11.83
N LEU A 92 -10.53 -12.31 -12.33
CA LEU A 92 -10.98 -10.96 -12.66
C LEU A 92 -11.92 -11.02 -13.88
N ARG A 93 -13.09 -10.42 -13.74
CA ARG A 93 -14.06 -10.20 -14.81
C ARG A 93 -13.77 -8.90 -15.56
N MET A 94 -13.30 -7.89 -14.85
CA MET A 94 -13.02 -6.57 -15.36
C MET A 94 -11.58 -6.16 -15.01
N HIS A 95 -10.88 -5.62 -16.00
CA HIS A 95 -9.57 -5.00 -15.83
C HIS A 95 -9.72 -3.48 -15.82
N VAL A 96 -9.67 -2.87 -14.63
CA VAL A 96 -9.88 -1.41 -14.49
C VAL A 96 -8.84 -0.62 -15.29
N SER A 97 -7.63 -1.15 -15.39
CA SER A 97 -6.57 -0.55 -16.21
C SER A 97 -6.91 -0.34 -17.69
N LEU A 98 -7.86 -1.12 -18.22
CA LEU A 98 -8.35 -1.08 -19.59
C LEU A 98 -9.75 -0.45 -19.72
N HIS A 99 -10.37 -0.06 -18.60
CA HIS A 99 -11.74 0.46 -18.61
C HIS A 99 -11.82 1.78 -19.42
N PRO A 100 -12.82 1.97 -20.31
CA PRO A 100 -12.87 3.17 -21.17
C PRO A 100 -12.86 4.49 -20.41
N LEU A 101 -13.65 4.60 -19.33
CA LEU A 101 -13.64 5.80 -18.47
C LEU A 101 -12.28 6.01 -17.79
N TYR A 102 -11.62 4.93 -17.38
CA TYR A 102 -10.29 5.00 -16.77
C TYR A 102 -9.26 5.53 -17.77
N VAL A 103 -9.27 5.00 -19.00
CA VAL A 103 -8.37 5.41 -20.08
C VAL A 103 -8.62 6.87 -20.46
N ARG A 104 -9.88 7.32 -20.45
CA ARG A 104 -10.26 8.72 -20.70
C ARG A 104 -9.64 9.65 -19.67
N GLU A 105 -9.84 9.40 -18.38
CA GLU A 105 -9.31 10.26 -17.32
C GLU A 105 -7.78 10.19 -17.21
N ARG A 106 -7.18 9.01 -17.46
CA ARG A 106 -5.73 8.85 -17.58
C ARG A 106 -5.14 9.76 -18.66
N ARG A 107 -5.77 9.80 -19.85
CA ARG A 107 -5.35 10.66 -20.96
C ARG A 107 -5.56 12.13 -20.62
N ARG A 108 -6.70 12.48 -20.02
CA ARG A 108 -7.02 13.84 -19.55
C ARG A 108 -5.99 14.36 -18.55
N ALA A 109 -5.51 13.50 -17.67
CA ALA A 109 -4.45 13.82 -16.71
C ALA A 109 -3.04 13.93 -17.33
N GLY A 110 -2.91 13.80 -18.65
CA GLY A 110 -1.66 13.97 -19.40
C GLY A 110 -0.87 12.70 -19.68
N ARG A 111 -1.37 11.51 -19.32
CA ARG A 111 -0.68 10.24 -19.56
C ARG A 111 -1.22 9.53 -20.81
N ARG A 112 -0.54 9.70 -21.94
CA ARG A 112 -0.90 9.08 -23.23
C ARG A 112 -0.77 7.55 -23.21
N TYR A 113 0.41 7.05 -22.83
CA TYR A 113 0.73 5.62 -22.87
C TYR A 113 0.16 4.83 -21.69
N GLY A 114 -0.09 3.54 -21.94
CA GLY A 114 -0.49 2.58 -20.93
C GLY A 114 0.56 2.37 -19.84
N PHE A 115 0.20 1.58 -18.84
CA PHE A 115 1.16 1.07 -17.88
C PHE A 115 1.93 -0.11 -18.46
N ARG A 116 3.13 -0.36 -17.92
CA ARG A 116 3.81 -1.62 -18.15
C ARG A 116 2.98 -2.77 -17.56
N PRO A 117 3.06 -3.99 -18.13
CA PRO A 117 2.21 -5.11 -17.72
C PRO A 117 2.21 -5.38 -16.20
N GLU A 118 3.36 -5.27 -15.54
CA GLU A 118 3.50 -5.55 -14.10
C GLU A 118 2.78 -4.50 -13.24
N LYS A 119 2.76 -3.25 -13.70
CA LYS A 119 2.04 -2.16 -13.03
C LYS A 119 0.55 -2.22 -13.33
N GLN A 120 0.20 -2.65 -14.55
CA GLN A 120 -1.17 -2.90 -14.95
C GLN A 120 -1.82 -4.02 -14.12
N ARG A 121 -1.14 -5.15 -13.95
CA ARG A 121 -1.61 -6.25 -13.10
C ARG A 121 -1.78 -5.83 -11.64
N LEU A 122 -0.85 -5.04 -11.10
CA LEU A 122 -0.99 -4.47 -9.75
C LEU A 122 -2.20 -3.54 -9.64
N LEU A 123 -2.45 -2.71 -10.66
CA LEU A 123 -3.63 -1.87 -10.72
C LEU A 123 -4.90 -2.70 -10.75
N ASP A 124 -4.97 -3.77 -11.54
CA ASP A 124 -6.18 -4.59 -11.56
C ASP A 124 -6.39 -5.36 -10.24
N ALA A 125 -5.31 -5.83 -9.62
CA ALA A 125 -5.35 -6.56 -8.35
C ALA A 125 -5.70 -5.70 -7.13
N ILE A 126 -5.42 -4.38 -7.15
CA ILE A 126 -5.74 -3.51 -6.02
C ILE A 126 -7.26 -3.32 -5.85
N TRP A 127 -8.03 -3.31 -6.94
CA TRP A 127 -9.46 -2.97 -6.91
C TRP A 127 -10.32 -3.92 -6.08
N PRO A 128 -10.21 -5.25 -6.22
CA PRO A 128 -10.89 -6.19 -5.34
C PRO A 128 -10.60 -5.94 -3.85
N VAL A 129 -9.35 -5.61 -3.50
CA VAL A 129 -8.95 -5.29 -2.12
C VAL A 129 -9.61 -3.99 -1.64
N LEU A 130 -9.53 -2.93 -2.45
CA LEU A 130 -10.08 -1.61 -2.08
C LEU A 130 -11.58 -1.72 -1.82
N ILE A 131 -12.34 -2.37 -2.71
CA ILE A 131 -13.78 -2.57 -2.55
C ILE A 131 -14.09 -3.47 -1.36
N SER A 132 -13.28 -4.50 -1.13
CA SER A 132 -13.47 -5.43 -0.01
C SER A 132 -13.34 -4.79 1.37
N PHE A 133 -12.43 -3.83 1.52
CA PHE A 133 -12.18 -3.15 2.78
C PHE A 133 -12.74 -1.72 2.79
N CYS A 134 -13.58 -1.37 1.81
CA CYS A 134 -14.27 -0.09 1.75
C CYS A 134 -15.38 -0.05 2.81
N ASP A 135 -15.36 0.98 3.65
CA ASP A 135 -16.45 1.27 4.57
C ASP A 135 -17.62 1.90 3.81
N ALA A 136 -18.80 1.32 3.92
CA ALA A 136 -19.97 1.81 3.18
C ALA A 136 -20.43 3.21 3.61
N GLY A 137 -20.16 3.64 4.85
CA GLY A 137 -20.56 4.97 5.34
C GLY A 137 -19.59 6.08 4.94
N LYS A 138 -18.29 5.79 4.86
CA LYS A 138 -17.27 6.80 4.53
C LYS A 138 -16.70 6.67 3.13
N LEU A 139 -16.90 5.54 2.48
CA LEU A 139 -16.25 5.11 1.24
C LEU A 139 -14.72 5.08 1.32
N THR A 140 -14.19 5.09 2.54
CA THR A 140 -12.77 4.97 2.86
C THR A 140 -12.40 3.51 3.04
N VAL A 141 -11.24 3.14 2.51
CA VAL A 141 -10.66 1.82 2.73
C VAL A 141 -10.10 1.77 4.16
N GLY A 142 -10.60 0.84 4.97
CA GLY A 142 -10.25 0.70 6.40
C GLY A 142 -8.79 0.31 6.67
N MET A 143 -7.94 0.25 5.65
CA MET A 143 -6.53 -0.13 5.71
C MET A 143 -5.64 0.99 5.21
N CYS A 144 -4.51 1.20 5.88
CA CYS A 144 -3.46 2.09 5.39
C CYS A 144 -2.67 1.44 4.25
N ILE A 145 -1.94 2.23 3.47
CA ILE A 145 -1.16 1.74 2.31
C ILE A 145 -0.20 0.61 2.70
N SER A 146 0.47 0.72 3.86
CA SER A 146 1.37 -0.34 4.34
C SER A 146 0.64 -1.65 4.64
N ARG A 147 -0.61 -1.60 5.11
CA ARG A 147 -1.43 -2.78 5.36
C ARG A 147 -1.98 -3.34 4.06
N LEU A 148 -2.40 -2.49 3.12
CA LEU A 148 -2.83 -2.91 1.77
C LEU A 148 -1.71 -3.65 1.02
N ALA A 149 -0.47 -3.14 1.12
CA ALA A 149 0.71 -3.79 0.54
C ALA A 149 0.91 -5.21 1.11
N LYS A 150 0.75 -5.39 2.43
CA LYS A 150 0.82 -6.70 3.08
C LYS A 150 -0.32 -7.63 2.66
N GLU A 151 -1.54 -7.11 2.48
CA GLU A 151 -2.66 -7.94 2.02
C GLU A 151 -2.51 -8.41 0.58
N LEU A 152 -1.95 -7.57 -0.29
CA LEU A 152 -1.66 -7.92 -1.69
C LEU A 152 -0.47 -8.86 -1.86
N SER A 153 0.36 -9.00 -0.83
CA SER A 153 1.54 -9.86 -0.86
C SER A 153 1.16 -11.30 -0.58
N GLN A 154 1.86 -12.24 -1.20
CA GLN A 154 1.68 -13.65 -0.87
C GLN A 154 2.15 -13.91 0.56
N LYS A 155 1.39 -14.77 1.25
CA LYS A 155 1.65 -15.16 2.63
C LYS A 155 2.04 -16.63 2.67
N ASP A 156 2.91 -16.97 3.60
CA ASP A 156 3.28 -18.34 3.93
C ASP A 156 2.15 -19.07 4.69
N SER A 157 2.38 -20.34 5.05
CA SER A 157 1.46 -21.15 5.86
C SER A 157 1.15 -20.54 7.23
N HIS A 158 2.02 -19.68 7.75
CA HIS A 158 1.87 -19.00 9.03
C HIS A 158 1.23 -17.60 8.88
N GLY A 159 0.83 -17.21 7.68
CA GLY A 159 0.21 -15.91 7.40
C GLY A 159 1.18 -14.74 7.36
N LYS A 160 2.49 -14.99 7.34
CA LYS A 160 3.55 -13.97 7.20
C LYS A 160 3.88 -13.76 5.73
N VAL A 161 4.19 -12.51 5.37
CA VAL A 161 4.50 -12.15 3.98
C VAL A 161 5.85 -12.74 3.55
N ILE A 162 5.85 -13.40 2.39
CA ILE A 162 7.06 -13.95 1.77
C ILE A 162 7.89 -12.78 1.19
N PRO A 163 9.13 -12.54 1.66
CA PRO A 163 9.92 -11.36 1.28
C PRO A 163 10.20 -11.22 -0.22
N GLU A 164 10.32 -12.34 -0.94
CA GLU A 164 10.64 -12.42 -2.36
C GLU A 164 9.46 -12.00 -3.23
N THR A 165 8.23 -12.27 -2.79
CA THR A 165 6.99 -12.00 -3.52
C THR A 165 6.18 -10.85 -2.89
N GLU A 166 6.82 -10.04 -2.05
CA GLU A 166 6.23 -8.89 -1.40
C GLU A 166 5.88 -7.78 -2.42
N VAL A 167 4.64 -7.29 -2.34
CA VAL A 167 4.25 -6.02 -2.95
C VAL A 167 4.78 -4.90 -2.05
N THR A 168 5.84 -4.23 -2.50
CA THR A 168 6.47 -3.18 -1.68
C THR A 168 5.55 -1.96 -1.50
N VAL A 169 5.58 -1.38 -0.29
CA VAL A 169 4.81 -0.18 0.06
C VAL A 169 5.08 0.98 -0.90
N SER A 170 6.33 1.18 -1.30
CA SER A 170 6.73 2.25 -2.22
C SER A 170 6.17 2.06 -3.64
N ARG A 171 6.07 0.81 -4.11
CA ARG A 171 5.44 0.52 -5.42
C ARG A 171 3.95 0.79 -5.36
N LEU A 172 3.28 0.37 -4.29
CA LEU A 172 1.85 0.59 -4.11
C LEU A 172 1.52 2.08 -3.94
N SER A 173 2.29 2.83 -3.14
CA SER A 173 2.11 4.27 -2.96
C SER A 173 2.19 5.02 -4.28
N ARG A 174 3.24 4.78 -5.10
CA ARG A 174 3.39 5.42 -6.41
C ARG A 174 2.27 5.08 -7.38
N LEU A 175 1.71 3.86 -7.29
CA LEU A 175 0.55 3.49 -8.08
C LEU A 175 -0.69 4.26 -7.64
N ILE A 176 -0.94 4.35 -6.33
CA ILE A 176 -2.05 5.09 -5.74
C ILE A 176 -1.95 6.57 -6.10
N ASP A 177 -0.79 7.20 -5.97
CA ASP A 177 -0.60 8.62 -6.29
C ASP A 177 -0.97 8.95 -7.76
N GLU A 178 -0.72 8.02 -8.69
CA GLU A 178 -1.21 8.16 -10.08
C GLU A 178 -2.73 8.00 -10.17
N GLN A 179 -3.35 7.09 -9.41
CA GLN A 179 -4.81 6.96 -9.39
C GLN A 179 -5.49 8.19 -8.80
N VAL A 180 -4.84 8.84 -7.84
CA VAL A 180 -5.25 10.14 -7.30
C VAL A 180 -5.19 11.21 -8.37
N ARG A 181 -4.09 11.27 -9.13
CA ARG A 181 -3.97 12.20 -10.27
C ARG A 181 -5.06 11.98 -11.34
N PHE A 182 -5.51 10.74 -11.54
CA PHE A 182 -6.58 10.43 -12.48
C PHE A 182 -7.99 10.66 -11.91
N GLY A 183 -8.09 11.09 -10.64
CA GLY A 183 -9.36 11.40 -9.98
C GLY A 183 -10.17 10.17 -9.58
N VAL A 184 -9.59 8.99 -9.66
CA VAL A 184 -10.28 7.71 -9.44
C VAL A 184 -10.22 7.28 -7.98
N LEU A 185 -9.07 7.49 -7.36
CA LEU A 185 -8.87 7.33 -5.92
C LEU A 185 -8.57 8.68 -5.31
N ALA A 186 -8.67 8.77 -4.00
CA ALA A 186 -8.08 9.87 -3.25
C ALA A 186 -7.56 9.35 -1.92
N VAL A 187 -6.79 10.18 -1.24
CA VAL A 187 -6.03 9.79 -0.04
C VAL A 187 -6.35 10.73 1.10
N SER A 188 -6.21 10.26 2.34
CA SER A 188 -6.30 11.12 3.53
C SER A 188 -5.32 12.29 3.39
N GLU A 189 -5.77 13.49 3.78
CA GLU A 189 -4.96 14.71 3.73
C GLU A 189 -3.74 14.63 4.69
N GLU A 190 -2.70 15.38 4.31
CA GLU A 190 -1.39 15.59 4.94
C GLU A 190 -0.55 14.36 5.37
N ASN A 191 0.57 14.17 4.68
CA ASN A 191 1.68 13.36 5.18
C ASN A 191 2.28 14.04 6.41
N SER A 192 1.98 13.52 7.59
CA SER A 192 2.54 14.02 8.85
C SER A 192 3.69 13.15 9.31
N TRP A 193 4.81 13.80 9.66
CA TRP A 193 6.00 13.15 10.18
C TRP A 193 5.95 13.06 11.70
N ASP A 194 6.05 11.85 12.22
CA ASP A 194 6.18 11.65 13.66
C ASP A 194 7.66 11.80 14.07
N ARG A 195 7.95 12.87 14.81
CA ARG A 195 9.31 13.17 15.30
C ARG A 195 9.80 12.15 16.33
N GLU A 196 8.90 11.57 17.11
CA GLU A 196 9.25 10.67 18.21
C GLU A 196 9.66 9.30 17.67
N SER A 197 8.87 8.74 16.74
CA SER A 197 9.17 7.46 16.11
C SER A 197 10.05 7.56 14.86
N ARG A 198 10.35 8.79 14.40
CA ARG A 198 11.04 9.07 13.13
C ARG A 198 10.42 8.32 11.95
N THR A 199 9.10 8.28 11.88
CA THR A 199 8.36 7.57 10.82
C THR A 199 7.10 8.31 10.39
N TRP A 200 6.75 8.20 9.12
CA TRP A 200 5.52 8.80 8.58
C TRP A 200 4.26 8.18 9.21
N LEU A 201 3.23 9.00 9.39
CA LEU A 201 1.92 8.53 9.85
C LEU A 201 1.19 7.73 8.75
N PRO A 202 0.27 6.82 9.13
CA PRO A 202 -0.42 5.97 8.16
C PRO A 202 -1.28 6.78 7.18
N LYS A 203 -1.06 6.56 5.89
CA LYS A 203 -1.87 7.15 4.80
C LYS A 203 -3.00 6.19 4.42
N TYR A 204 -4.23 6.70 4.29
CA TYR A 204 -5.42 5.93 3.94
C TYR A 204 -5.93 6.31 2.54
N VAL A 205 -6.65 5.39 1.90
CA VAL A 205 -7.20 5.55 0.55
C VAL A 205 -8.72 5.54 0.63
N TYR A 206 -9.38 6.33 -0.19
CA TYR A 206 -10.82 6.24 -0.41
C TYR A 206 -11.16 6.27 -1.90
N ILE A 207 -12.28 5.67 -2.25
CA ILE A 207 -12.73 5.55 -3.64
C ILE A 207 -13.62 6.76 -3.95
N THR A 208 -13.37 7.39 -5.09
CA THR A 208 -14.15 8.57 -5.53
C THR A 208 -15.45 8.14 -6.22
N ALA A 209 -16.36 9.09 -6.45
CA ALA A 209 -17.57 8.86 -7.25
C ALA A 209 -17.23 8.31 -8.64
N LEU A 210 -16.19 8.84 -9.30
CA LEU A 210 -15.70 8.32 -10.58
C LEU A 210 -15.25 6.86 -10.44
N GLY A 211 -14.53 6.53 -9.37
CA GLY A 211 -14.12 5.16 -9.06
C GLY A 211 -15.30 4.18 -9.01
N PHE A 212 -16.38 4.55 -8.32
CA PHE A 212 -17.60 3.76 -8.26
C PHE A 212 -18.36 3.70 -9.58
N GLN A 213 -18.43 4.83 -10.30
CA GLN A 213 -19.07 4.90 -11.62
C GLN A 213 -18.43 3.93 -12.61
N MET A 214 -17.11 3.79 -12.60
CA MET A 214 -16.41 2.80 -13.44
C MET A 214 -16.78 1.35 -13.12
N LEU A 215 -17.14 1.07 -11.87
CA LEU A 215 -17.59 -0.25 -11.46
C LEU A 215 -19.08 -0.49 -11.76
N GLY A 216 -19.75 0.50 -12.37
CA GLY A 216 -21.17 0.46 -12.69
C GLY A 216 -22.06 0.52 -11.45
N VAL A 217 -21.56 1.12 -10.37
CA VAL A 217 -22.34 1.39 -9.16
C VAL A 217 -23.30 2.54 -9.42
N ASP A 218 -24.53 2.38 -8.94
CA ASP A 218 -25.52 3.44 -8.91
C ASP A 218 -25.17 4.42 -7.78
N LEU A 219 -24.79 5.64 -8.15
CA LEU A 219 -24.33 6.66 -7.21
C LEU A 219 -25.45 7.12 -6.27
N GLU A 220 -26.69 7.21 -6.73
CA GLU A 220 -27.82 7.63 -5.89
C GLU A 220 -28.11 6.58 -4.82
N LYS A 221 -28.10 5.30 -5.20
CA LYS A 221 -28.25 4.21 -4.25
C LYS A 221 -27.05 4.12 -3.30
N LEU A 222 -25.84 4.37 -3.79
CA LEU A 222 -24.64 4.38 -2.97
C LEU A 222 -24.72 5.51 -1.92
N ASP A 223 -25.15 6.71 -2.31
CA ASP A 223 -25.30 7.85 -1.41
C ASP A 223 -26.39 7.58 -0.36
N ALA A 224 -27.52 6.96 -0.74
CA ALA A 224 -28.56 6.55 0.21
C ALA A 224 -28.04 5.48 1.20
N GLU A 225 -27.31 4.47 0.73
CA GLU A 225 -26.66 3.47 1.58
C GLU A 225 -25.63 4.13 2.52
N GLN A 226 -24.87 5.08 2.01
CA GLN A 226 -23.87 5.84 2.75
C GLN A 226 -24.51 6.64 3.88
N GLN A 227 -25.53 7.44 3.58
CA GLN A 227 -26.25 8.22 4.58
C GLN A 227 -26.88 7.33 5.66
N LYS A 228 -27.52 6.22 5.26
CA LYS A 228 -28.09 5.24 6.21
C LYS A 228 -27.01 4.67 7.13
N LYS A 229 -25.83 4.36 6.59
CA LYS A 229 -24.70 3.84 7.37
C LYS A 229 -24.07 4.90 8.29
N LEU A 230 -23.98 6.15 7.85
CA LEU A 230 -23.54 7.26 8.69
C LEU A 230 -24.50 7.51 9.85
N ARG A 231 -25.83 7.45 9.61
CA ARG A 231 -26.84 7.52 10.67
C ARG A 231 -26.70 6.39 11.70
N GLN A 232 -26.37 5.19 11.24
CA GLN A 232 -26.16 4.02 12.10
C GLN A 232 -24.76 3.96 12.72
N SER A 233 -23.87 4.91 12.40
CA SER A 233 -22.48 4.85 12.83
C SER A 233 -22.35 5.04 14.34
N GLU A 234 -21.51 4.21 14.97
CA GLU A 234 -21.11 4.40 16.38
C GLU A 234 -20.47 5.76 16.62
N GLU A 235 -19.79 6.34 15.62
CA GLU A 235 -19.25 7.70 15.72
C GLU A 235 -20.35 8.74 15.86
N ARG A 236 -21.47 8.61 15.13
CA ARG A 236 -22.62 9.51 15.31
C ARG A 236 -23.20 9.35 16.71
N ARG A 237 -23.35 8.12 17.20
CA ARG A 237 -23.85 7.86 18.55
C ARG A 237 -22.96 8.48 19.62
N ARG A 238 -21.64 8.28 19.55
CA ARG A 238 -20.68 8.89 20.48
C ARG A 238 -20.74 10.41 20.47
N LEU A 239 -20.90 11.01 19.30
CA LEU A 239 -20.98 12.47 19.18
C LEU A 239 -22.28 13.06 19.76
N ILE A 240 -23.37 12.30 19.70
CA ILE A 240 -24.63 12.64 20.38
C ILE A 240 -24.45 12.49 21.88
N GLU A 241 -23.86 11.38 22.35
CA GLU A 241 -23.56 11.13 23.77
C GLU A 241 -22.65 12.20 24.39
N GLU A 242 -21.63 12.65 23.65
CA GLU A 242 -20.71 13.72 24.06
C GLU A 242 -21.34 15.13 23.95
N GLY A 243 -22.59 15.24 23.48
CA GLY A 243 -23.31 16.52 23.31
C GLY A 243 -22.74 17.42 22.21
N ILE A 244 -21.83 16.89 21.38
CA ILE A 244 -21.12 17.61 20.31
C ILE A 244 -22.00 17.76 19.07
N LEU A 245 -22.93 16.82 18.86
CA LEU A 245 -23.85 16.78 17.73
C LEU A 245 -25.28 16.66 18.26
N ARG A 246 -26.22 17.43 17.72
CA ARG A 246 -27.65 17.23 18.00
C ARG A 246 -28.16 15.98 17.28
N GLU A 247 -29.22 15.35 17.81
CA GLU A 247 -29.79 14.14 17.20
C GLU A 247 -30.21 14.34 15.74
N ASP A 248 -30.68 15.55 15.42
CA ASP A 248 -31.16 15.95 14.09
C ASP A 248 -30.06 16.45 13.14
N GLU A 249 -28.84 16.68 13.65
CA GLU A 249 -27.74 17.18 12.82
C GLU A 249 -27.14 16.06 11.95
N GLU A 250 -26.96 16.34 10.65
CA GLU A 250 -26.37 15.40 9.71
C GLU A 250 -24.84 15.57 9.62
N ILE A 251 -24.10 14.49 9.91
CA ILE A 251 -22.66 14.46 9.69
C ILE A 251 -22.39 14.22 8.19
N SER A 252 -21.72 15.17 7.54
CA SER A 252 -21.28 14.97 6.16
C SER A 252 -20.24 13.84 6.06
N PRO A 253 -20.22 13.05 4.95
CA PRO A 253 -19.22 11.99 4.77
C PRO A 253 -17.77 12.49 4.80
N ARG A 254 -17.53 13.74 4.42
CA ARG A 254 -16.21 14.37 4.52
C ARG A 254 -15.82 14.59 5.99
N ALA A 255 -16.72 15.15 6.80
CA ALA A 255 -16.46 15.38 8.22
C ALA A 255 -16.26 14.06 8.98
N ALA A 256 -17.06 13.03 8.67
CA ALA A 256 -16.90 11.69 9.25
C ALA A 256 -15.51 11.10 8.95
N ARG A 257 -15.01 11.27 7.73
CA ARG A 257 -13.66 10.83 7.34
C ARG A 257 -12.58 11.58 8.09
N GLU A 258 -12.66 12.90 8.16
CA GLU A 258 -11.68 13.75 8.83
C GLU A 258 -11.53 13.38 10.32
N ARG A 259 -12.67 13.21 11.02
CA ARG A 259 -12.68 12.77 12.43
C ARG A 259 -12.07 11.38 12.61
N TRP A 260 -12.45 10.44 11.75
CA TRP A 260 -11.88 9.09 11.77
C TRP A 260 -10.36 9.10 11.54
N TYR A 261 -9.88 9.86 10.56
CA TYR A 261 -8.43 10.01 10.32
C TYR A 261 -7.72 10.61 11.53
N ARG A 262 -8.30 11.64 12.16
CA ARG A 262 -7.74 12.25 13.38
C ARG A 262 -7.63 11.23 14.52
N GLN A 263 -8.67 10.43 14.74
CA GLN A 263 -8.66 9.37 15.74
C GLN A 263 -7.59 8.32 15.41
N LYS A 264 -7.50 7.86 14.17
CA LYS A 264 -6.50 6.86 13.75
C LYS A 264 -5.07 7.38 13.89
N THR A 265 -4.85 8.67 13.64
CA THR A 265 -3.57 9.31 13.90
C THR A 265 -3.22 9.30 15.38
N LEU A 266 -4.17 9.66 16.25
CA LEU A 266 -3.97 9.60 17.71
C LEU A 266 -3.70 8.18 18.20
N ASP A 267 -4.46 7.20 17.73
CA ASP A 267 -4.25 5.78 18.04
C ASP A 267 -2.85 5.31 17.63
N ALA A 268 -2.40 5.69 16.43
CA ALA A 268 -1.07 5.36 15.94
C ALA A 268 0.04 5.96 16.82
N LEU A 269 -0.12 7.23 17.24
CA LEU A 269 0.82 7.89 18.13
C LEU A 269 0.85 7.24 19.51
N ARG A 270 -0.31 6.93 20.10
CA ARG A 270 -0.43 6.21 21.39
C ARG A 270 0.25 4.86 21.33
N PHE A 271 -0.05 4.07 20.30
CA PHE A 271 0.57 2.76 20.10
C PHE A 271 2.09 2.85 19.98
N ARG A 272 2.61 3.82 19.22
CA ARG A 272 4.06 4.03 19.05
C ARG A 272 4.74 4.44 20.35
N ARG A 273 4.13 5.35 21.12
CA ARG A 273 4.63 5.75 22.45
C ARG A 273 4.70 4.57 23.40
N GLN A 274 3.63 3.78 23.45
CA GLN A 274 3.58 2.57 24.27
C GLN A 274 4.68 1.58 23.86
N ARG A 275 4.82 1.28 22.56
CA ARG A 275 5.92 0.42 22.05
C ARG A 275 7.31 0.98 22.35
N GLY A 276 7.48 2.30 22.28
CA GLY A 276 8.73 2.97 22.63
C GLY A 276 9.07 2.83 24.11
N ALA A 277 8.07 2.99 24.98
CA ALA A 277 8.22 2.79 26.43
C ALA A 277 8.53 1.31 26.76
N GLU A 278 7.82 0.37 26.14
CA GLU A 278 8.07 -1.07 26.24
C GLU A 278 9.51 -1.42 25.83
N ARG A 279 10.00 -0.92 24.70
CA ARG A 279 11.39 -1.15 24.25
C ARG A 279 12.42 -0.57 25.21
N LYS A 280 12.21 0.65 25.70
CA LYS A 280 13.11 1.27 26.70
C LYS A 280 13.14 0.46 27.99
N ARG A 281 11.99 -0.07 28.41
CA ARG A 281 11.88 -0.94 29.57
C ARG A 281 12.60 -2.26 29.32
N ALA A 282 12.36 -2.90 28.19
CA ALA A 282 13.00 -4.15 27.82
C ALA A 282 14.54 -4.01 27.83
N ASN A 283 15.07 -2.94 27.23
CA ASN A 283 16.50 -2.65 27.22
C ASN A 283 17.09 -2.39 28.62
N ARG A 284 16.29 -1.84 29.55
CA ARG A 284 16.71 -1.66 30.95
C ARG A 284 16.72 -3.01 31.67
N LEU A 285 15.65 -3.79 31.55
CA LEU A 285 15.49 -5.08 32.21
C LEU A 285 16.48 -6.12 31.70
N ALA A 286 16.84 -6.09 30.41
CA ALA A 286 17.84 -6.97 29.81
C ALA A 286 19.22 -6.90 30.51
N ARG A 287 19.52 -5.83 31.26
CA ARG A 287 20.78 -5.67 32.01
C ARG A 287 20.77 -6.35 33.38
N TYR A 288 19.61 -6.75 33.88
CA TYR A 288 19.45 -7.32 35.21
C TYR A 288 19.41 -8.86 35.18
N SER A 289 19.72 -9.47 36.32
CA SER A 289 19.48 -10.90 36.55
C SER A 289 17.98 -11.21 36.50
N ARG A 290 17.63 -12.48 36.23
CA ARG A 290 16.24 -12.91 36.02
C ARG A 290 15.32 -12.61 37.22
N GLU A 291 15.79 -12.86 38.44
CA GLU A 291 15.03 -12.54 39.66
C GLU A 291 14.78 -11.03 39.78
N ARG A 292 15.78 -10.23 39.47
CA ARG A 292 15.67 -8.76 39.49
C ARG A 292 14.78 -8.24 38.36
N GLN A 293 14.75 -8.89 37.19
CA GLN A 293 13.79 -8.58 36.13
C GLN A 293 12.35 -8.82 36.58
N ILE A 294 12.10 -9.95 37.23
CA ILE A 294 10.77 -10.30 37.76
C ILE A 294 10.34 -9.29 38.83
N HIS A 295 11.24 -8.93 39.73
CA HIS A 295 10.99 -7.93 40.78
C HIS A 295 10.71 -6.53 40.22
N GLU A 296 11.53 -6.04 39.28
CA GLU A 296 11.31 -4.73 38.66
C GLU A 296 10.00 -4.70 37.84
N MET A 297 9.67 -5.80 37.17
CA MET A 297 8.42 -5.91 36.41
C MET A 297 7.20 -5.99 37.35
N SER A 298 7.30 -6.70 38.48
CA SER A 298 6.20 -6.80 39.45
C SER A 298 5.90 -5.44 40.10
N LEU A 299 6.94 -4.68 40.48
CA LEU A 299 6.80 -3.30 40.96
C LEU A 299 6.16 -2.39 39.91
N HIS A 300 6.56 -2.55 38.65
CA HIS A 300 5.97 -1.79 37.56
C HIS A 300 4.48 -2.09 37.39
N ILE A 301 4.11 -3.38 37.40
CA ILE A 301 2.71 -3.82 37.25
C ILE A 301 1.87 -3.27 38.38
N LEU A 302 2.29 -3.41 39.65
CA LEU A 302 1.58 -2.83 40.81
C LEU A 302 1.35 -1.33 40.66
N LYS A 303 2.34 -0.59 40.13
CA LYS A 303 2.23 0.86 39.95
C LYS A 303 1.24 1.26 38.85
N THR A 304 1.05 0.43 37.82
CA THR A 304 0.17 0.72 36.67
C THR A 304 -1.19 0.05 36.73
N MET A 305 -1.36 -0.89 37.66
CA MET A 305 -2.59 -1.63 37.87
C MET A 305 -3.68 -0.72 38.50
N PRO A 306 -4.96 -0.85 38.10
CA PRO A 306 -6.06 -0.18 38.78
C PRO A 306 -6.09 -0.53 40.28
N ALA A 307 -6.49 0.42 41.13
CA ALA A 307 -6.47 0.24 42.58
C ALA A 307 -7.27 -1.00 43.05
N ASP A 308 -8.42 -1.24 42.42
CA ASP A 308 -9.29 -2.39 42.73
C ASP A 308 -8.61 -3.72 42.39
N GLU A 309 -7.92 -3.80 41.25
CA GLU A 309 -7.18 -5.00 40.85
C GLU A 309 -5.94 -5.23 41.72
N ALA A 310 -5.26 -4.15 42.11
CA ALA A 310 -4.08 -4.20 42.98
C ALA A 310 -4.44 -4.71 44.39
N TYR A 311 -5.61 -4.34 44.91
CA TYR A 311 -6.11 -4.78 46.21
C TYR A 311 -6.31 -6.31 46.28
N TRP A 312 -6.81 -6.91 45.20
CA TRP A 312 -7.04 -8.36 45.11
C TRP A 312 -5.87 -9.15 44.47
N CYS A 313 -4.73 -8.50 44.20
CA CYS A 313 -3.59 -9.14 43.56
C CYS A 313 -2.74 -9.90 44.58
N THR A 314 -2.77 -11.22 44.56
CA THR A 314 -1.85 -12.04 45.35
C THR A 314 -0.42 -11.97 44.81
N THR A 315 0.56 -12.22 45.67
CA THR A 315 1.98 -12.20 45.31
C THR A 315 2.31 -13.17 44.17
N GLU A 316 1.70 -14.36 44.19
CA GLU A 316 1.85 -15.38 43.13
C GLU A 316 1.27 -14.91 41.80
N ARG A 317 0.06 -14.31 41.81
CA ARG A 317 -0.57 -13.75 40.61
C ARG A 317 0.28 -12.61 40.03
N LEU A 318 0.82 -11.75 40.88
CA LEU A 318 1.69 -10.67 40.46
C LEU A 318 2.97 -11.19 39.79
N GLN A 319 3.56 -12.25 40.33
CA GLN A 319 4.75 -12.88 39.75
C GLN A 319 4.45 -13.53 38.39
N GLN A 320 3.30 -14.22 38.25
CA GLN A 320 2.86 -14.77 36.98
C GLN A 320 2.64 -13.68 35.91
N LEU A 321 1.99 -12.56 36.29
CA LEU A 321 1.81 -11.41 35.41
C LEU A 321 3.15 -10.78 35.00
N ALA A 322 4.12 -10.72 35.91
CA ALA A 322 5.46 -10.23 35.62
C ALA A 322 6.18 -11.12 34.59
N ILE A 323 6.11 -12.45 34.75
CA ILE A 323 6.69 -13.42 33.81
C ILE A 323 6.00 -13.32 32.44
N GLN A 324 4.67 -13.22 32.40
CA GLN A 324 3.90 -13.00 31.16
C GLN A 324 4.35 -11.72 30.43
N ASN A 325 4.48 -10.61 31.15
CA ASN A 325 4.93 -9.34 30.55
C ASN A 325 6.39 -9.41 30.08
N LEU A 326 7.28 -10.08 30.82
CA LEU A 326 8.66 -10.31 30.38
C LEU A 326 8.72 -11.18 29.11
N TYR A 327 7.84 -12.18 28.99
CA TYR A 327 7.70 -12.99 27.78
C TYR A 327 7.21 -12.14 26.59
N GLN A 328 6.22 -11.27 26.80
CA GLN A 328 5.74 -10.34 25.77
C GLN A 328 6.80 -9.32 25.32
N LEU A 329 7.78 -9.01 26.17
CA LEU A 329 8.95 -8.19 25.84
C LEU A 329 10.11 -8.98 25.21
N GLU A 330 9.91 -10.27 24.88
CA GLU A 330 10.92 -11.17 24.33
C GLU A 330 12.14 -11.37 25.25
N LEU A 331 11.97 -11.17 26.57
CA LEU A 331 13.04 -11.31 27.56
C LEU A 331 13.04 -12.65 28.31
N ALA A 332 11.97 -13.45 28.20
CA ALA A 332 11.86 -14.76 28.85
C ALA A 332 11.82 -15.90 27.80
N LEU A 333 12.65 -16.93 27.99
CA LEU A 333 12.80 -18.07 27.07
C LEU A 333 11.71 -19.15 27.18
N ALA A 334 10.84 -19.11 28.20
CA ALA A 334 9.79 -20.10 28.41
C ALA A 334 8.41 -19.43 28.49
N PRO A 335 7.39 -19.98 27.80
CA PRO A 335 6.02 -19.54 27.98
C PRO A 335 5.58 -19.79 29.43
N PRO A 336 4.73 -18.92 30.00
CA PRO A 336 4.17 -19.14 31.33
C PRO A 336 3.26 -20.37 31.27
N SER A 337 3.57 -21.35 32.12
CA SER A 337 2.78 -22.56 32.37
C SER A 337 1.54 -22.28 33.21
#